data_AF-B2VYA3-F1
#
_entry.id   AF-B2VYA3-F1
#
_cell.length_a   1.000
_cell.length_b   1.000
_cell.length_c   1.000
_cell.angle_alpha   90.00
_cell.angle_beta   90.00
_cell.angle_gamma   90.00
#
_symmetry.space_group_name_H-M   'P 1'
#
loop_
_entity.id
_entity.type
_entity.pdbx_description
1 polymer ?
#
loop_
_entity_poly.entity_id
_entity_poly.type
_entity_poly.pdbx_seq_one_letter_code
_entity_poly.pdbx_strand_id
1 'polypeptide(L)'
;MNGLLSPEFIPVSRSNSDASPRSSTSGRRESILEVVKNRLRSSSNASMASNKSQAVDFSDVENWFNGFRQYNRLISISTSTQPVPTKEIEKASKVLSKNCGGQFIHGIPESVFDIALLWCPAGILERSNPEEPSWSWSGYTGTVNFPFDPTSCPDIYKLPRGEGSWFRSEIKHFTVGPSDHKQRYTVRRDRKSSALRVDYQTPFDTPHGSYPSIESDTLHFSASTISAERFDVKQIEHNGKAIPCSHLINDKDQACGVIMDYESSLLTTHHEGDWEYVLLSRNLWREPSPDNRRPSLNTMHPSGTPIWDGERFLWDAHVGECDEEHFAVGDWKMLNVMLIKWVDNGKNAERVAIARIHEDAWNARSPRQKEIVLK
;
A
#
# COMPACT_ATOMS: atom_id res chain seq x y z
N MET A 1 1.52 13.98 -30.03
CA MET A 1 2.71 13.10 -30.11
C MET A 1 3.13 12.88 -28.67
N ASN A 2 2.62 11.81 -28.09
CA ASN A 2 2.51 11.67 -26.63
C ASN A 2 3.76 10.95 -26.13
N GLY A 3 4.60 11.66 -25.37
CA GLY A 3 5.60 11.04 -24.50
C GLY A 3 4.86 10.30 -23.40
N LEU A 4 4.63 9.01 -23.61
CA LEU A 4 4.01 8.15 -22.60
C LEU A 4 5.07 7.81 -21.55
N LEU A 5 4.79 8.22 -20.32
CA LEU A 5 5.57 8.02 -19.11
C LEU A 5 5.77 6.52 -18.87
N SER A 6 6.91 6.01 -19.34
CA SER A 6 7.39 4.68 -19.00
C SER A 6 7.94 4.69 -17.58
N PRO A 7 7.93 3.55 -16.86
CA PRO A 7 8.57 3.45 -15.55
C PRO A 7 9.98 4.03 -15.58
N GLU A 8 10.29 4.91 -14.64
CA GLU A 8 11.59 5.56 -14.60
C GLU A 8 12.65 4.63 -13.99
N PHE A 9 13.81 4.56 -14.64
CA PHE A 9 15.00 3.96 -14.07
C PHE A 9 15.77 5.03 -13.33
N ILE A 10 16.09 4.78 -12.06
CA ILE A 10 16.98 5.67 -11.30
C ILE A 10 18.42 5.42 -11.77
N PRO A 11 19.09 6.37 -12.45
CA PRO A 11 20.50 6.24 -12.74
C PRO A 11 21.28 6.35 -11.42
N VAL A 12 21.91 5.25 -10.99
CA VAL A 12 22.78 5.22 -9.80
C VAL A 12 24.02 6.06 -10.06
N SER A 13 23.94 7.36 -9.76
CA SER A 13 25.07 8.27 -9.79
C SER A 13 25.96 8.02 -8.58
N ARG A 14 27.08 7.32 -8.79
CA ARG A 14 28.14 7.21 -7.77
C ARG A 14 28.90 8.53 -7.67
N SER A 15 28.49 9.39 -6.75
CA SER A 15 29.29 10.56 -6.36
C SER A 15 30.38 10.12 -5.39
N ASN A 16 31.60 9.93 -5.89
CA ASN A 16 32.80 9.99 -5.05
C ASN A 16 33.15 11.47 -4.85
N SER A 17 32.82 12.04 -3.70
CA SER A 17 33.29 13.36 -3.30
C SER A 17 34.43 13.21 -2.29
N ASP A 18 35.66 13.25 -2.80
CA ASP A 18 36.81 13.71 -2.03
C ASP A 18 37.75 14.48 -2.98
N ALA A 19 38.19 15.64 -2.52
CA ALA A 19 39.23 16.55 -3.04
C ALA A 19 38.79 17.88 -3.73
N SER A 20 39.39 18.93 -3.18
CA SER A 20 39.30 20.38 -3.36
C SER A 20 39.65 20.94 -4.76
N PRO A 21 39.45 22.26 -5.02
CA PRO A 21 39.29 22.80 -6.36
C PRO A 21 40.58 23.37 -6.98
N ARG A 22 40.77 23.17 -8.29
CA ARG A 22 41.59 24.05 -9.14
C ARG A 22 41.02 24.17 -10.57
N SER A 23 40.68 25.41 -10.90
CA SER A 23 40.74 26.14 -12.18
C SER A 23 40.78 25.41 -13.56
N SER A 24 39.83 25.87 -14.39
CA SER A 24 39.95 26.38 -15.77
C SER A 24 40.06 25.45 -17.00
N THR A 25 39.14 25.76 -17.93
CA THR A 25 39.24 25.93 -19.41
C THR A 25 38.98 24.78 -20.40
N SER A 26 38.02 25.10 -21.29
CA SER A 26 37.85 24.79 -22.72
C SER A 26 37.56 23.35 -23.17
N GLY A 27 36.57 23.25 -24.06
CA GLY A 27 35.98 21.99 -24.50
C GLY A 27 36.53 21.41 -25.79
N ARG A 28 35.99 20.24 -26.16
CA ARG A 28 35.91 19.72 -27.54
C ARG A 28 34.99 18.51 -27.59
N ARG A 29 34.38 18.35 -28.76
CA ARG A 29 33.50 17.27 -29.25
C ARG A 29 34.23 15.94 -29.47
N GLU A 30 33.41 14.89 -29.66
CA GLU A 30 33.71 13.52 -30.19
C GLU A 30 34.39 12.56 -29.18
N SER A 31 34.14 11.25 -29.11
CA SER A 31 33.32 10.29 -29.85
C SER A 31 33.26 8.97 -29.04
N ILE A 32 32.31 8.11 -29.41
CA ILE A 32 32.19 6.67 -29.09
C ILE A 32 33.55 5.94 -29.18
N LEU A 33 33.95 5.19 -28.14
CA LEU A 33 34.38 3.78 -28.23
C LEU A 33 34.62 3.12 -26.86
N GLU A 34 34.44 1.80 -26.85
CA GLU A 34 34.63 0.81 -25.78
C GLU A 34 35.91 0.95 -24.95
N VAL A 35 35.82 0.62 -23.66
CA VAL A 35 36.86 -0.14 -22.95
C VAL A 35 36.22 -1.14 -21.98
N VAL A 36 36.25 -2.41 -22.38
CA VAL A 36 36.24 -3.57 -21.52
C VAL A 36 37.53 -3.56 -20.68
N LYS A 37 37.43 -3.56 -19.33
CA LYS A 37 38.23 -4.41 -18.42
C LYS A 37 38.05 -4.05 -16.94
N ASN A 38 38.15 -5.11 -16.13
CA ASN A 38 38.33 -5.16 -14.67
C ASN A 38 37.05 -5.26 -13.81
N ARG A 39 36.25 -6.29 -14.06
CA ARG A 39 35.49 -6.95 -12.97
C ARG A 39 36.46 -7.80 -12.15
N LEU A 40 37.05 -7.19 -11.12
CA LEU A 40 37.59 -7.94 -10.00
C LEU A 40 36.41 -8.67 -9.33
N ARG A 41 36.51 -10.00 -9.34
CA ARG A 41 35.62 -10.92 -8.63
C ARG A 41 35.73 -10.64 -7.13
N SER A 42 34.76 -9.95 -6.56
CA SER A 42 34.40 -10.16 -5.16
C SER A 42 33.50 -11.39 -5.11
N SER A 43 34.11 -12.53 -4.79
CA SER A 43 33.42 -13.71 -4.30
C SER A 43 32.78 -13.36 -2.96
N SER A 44 31.50 -13.05 -2.97
CA SER A 44 30.67 -13.09 -1.77
C SER A 44 29.61 -14.14 -2.03
N ASN A 45 29.62 -15.17 -1.19
CA ASN A 45 28.70 -16.29 -1.17
C ASN A 45 27.25 -15.79 -1.31
N ALA A 46 26.74 -15.81 -2.53
CA ALA A 46 25.32 -15.85 -2.78
C ALA A 46 24.86 -17.26 -2.42
N SER A 47 24.54 -17.46 -1.13
CA SER A 47 23.56 -18.47 -0.79
C SER A 47 22.25 -18.02 -1.43
N MET A 48 22.00 -18.54 -2.64
CA MET A 48 20.66 -18.78 -3.16
C MET A 48 19.98 -19.78 -2.21
N ALA A 49 19.70 -19.32 -0.98
CA ALA A 49 18.87 -20.04 -0.06
C ALA A 49 17.46 -19.96 -0.65
N SER A 50 16.99 -21.10 -1.14
CA SER A 50 15.58 -21.35 -1.40
C SER A 50 14.78 -20.86 -0.20
N ASN A 51 14.09 -19.72 -0.35
CA ASN A 51 13.27 -19.08 0.70
C ASN A 51 11.97 -19.83 0.99
N LYS A 52 11.83 -21.09 0.53
CA LYS A 52 10.60 -21.88 0.62
C LYS A 52 10.31 -22.50 2.00
N SER A 53 11.10 -22.24 3.05
CA SER A 53 10.86 -22.92 4.34
C SER A 53 11.42 -22.24 5.60
N GLN A 54 11.59 -20.91 5.60
CA GLN A 54 11.70 -20.22 6.90
C GLN A 54 10.28 -19.95 7.40
N ALA A 55 9.78 -20.86 8.25
CA ALA A 55 8.58 -20.59 9.04
C ALA A 55 8.72 -19.22 9.69
N VAL A 56 7.74 -18.33 9.48
CA VAL A 56 7.75 -16.99 10.06
C VAL A 56 7.68 -17.14 11.57
N ASP A 57 8.75 -16.75 12.27
CA ASP A 57 8.78 -16.75 13.73
C ASP A 57 8.20 -15.43 14.26
N PHE A 58 7.20 -15.55 15.11
CA PHE A 58 6.51 -14.44 15.77
C PHE A 58 6.89 -14.30 17.25
N SER A 59 7.80 -15.15 17.75
CA SER A 59 8.18 -15.21 19.17
C SER A 59 8.72 -13.87 19.70
N ASP A 60 9.48 -13.15 18.89
CA ASP A 60 10.14 -11.88 19.26
C ASP A 60 9.33 -10.63 18.85
N VAL A 61 8.07 -10.78 18.45
CA VAL A 61 7.24 -9.64 18.06
C VAL A 61 6.63 -8.98 19.29
N GLU A 62 7.09 -7.78 19.63
CA GLU A 62 6.64 -7.02 20.80
C GLU A 62 5.64 -5.91 20.47
N ASN A 63 5.51 -5.52 19.20
CA ASN A 63 4.64 -4.43 18.79
C ASN A 63 4.16 -4.59 17.34
N TRP A 64 3.11 -3.87 17.02
CA TRP A 64 2.48 -3.94 15.70
C TRP A 64 3.33 -3.41 14.55
N PHE A 65 4.39 -2.62 14.77
CA PHE A 65 5.28 -2.22 13.67
C PHE A 65 6.03 -3.43 13.10
N ASN A 66 6.62 -4.23 13.98
CA ASN A 66 7.27 -5.48 13.59
C ASN A 66 6.23 -6.57 13.29
N GLY A 67 5.13 -6.59 14.03
CA GLY A 67 4.07 -7.57 13.87
C GLY A 67 3.36 -7.46 12.53
N PHE A 68 3.05 -6.24 12.10
CA PHE A 68 2.41 -6.02 10.81
C PHE A 68 3.35 -6.37 9.65
N ARG A 69 4.64 -6.10 9.75
CA ARG A 69 5.62 -6.56 8.76
C ARG A 69 5.63 -8.08 8.60
N GLN A 70 5.64 -8.81 9.71
CA GLN A 70 5.61 -10.28 9.67
C GLN A 70 4.26 -10.81 9.16
N TYR A 71 3.16 -10.15 9.53
CA TYR A 71 1.83 -10.44 8.99
C TYR A 71 1.76 -10.21 7.47
N ASN A 72 2.18 -9.04 6.98
CA ASN A 72 2.27 -8.72 5.54
C ASN A 72 3.10 -9.79 4.81
N ARG A 73 4.28 -10.12 5.34
CA ARG A 73 5.12 -11.18 4.79
C ARG A 73 4.39 -12.53 4.72
N LEU A 74 3.74 -12.92 5.80
CA LEU A 74 2.97 -14.17 5.86
C LEU A 74 1.87 -14.17 4.82
N ILE A 75 1.00 -13.14 4.78
CA ILE A 75 -0.12 -13.07 3.85
C ILE A 75 0.37 -13.06 2.39
N SER A 76 1.39 -12.27 2.07
CA SER A 76 1.93 -12.20 0.70
C SER A 76 2.49 -13.54 0.21
N ILE A 77 3.12 -14.31 1.10
CA ILE A 77 3.65 -15.65 0.77
C ILE A 77 2.50 -16.67 0.72
N SER A 78 1.66 -16.71 1.76
CA SER A 78 0.59 -17.70 1.91
C SER A 78 -0.45 -17.62 0.80
N THR A 79 -0.74 -16.42 0.29
CA THR A 79 -1.69 -16.22 -0.82
C THR A 79 -1.09 -16.54 -2.20
N SER A 80 0.24 -16.54 -2.32
CA SER A 80 0.94 -17.01 -3.53
C SER A 80 0.95 -18.54 -3.66
N THR A 81 0.74 -19.26 -2.56
CA THR A 81 0.72 -20.72 -2.51
C THR A 81 -0.70 -21.26 -2.44
N GLN A 82 -1.05 -22.24 -3.28
CA GLN A 82 -2.32 -22.95 -3.16
C GLN A 82 -2.14 -24.39 -2.65
N PRO A 83 -2.95 -24.85 -1.69
CA PRO A 83 -3.95 -24.09 -0.91
C PRO A 83 -3.31 -23.17 0.14
N VAL A 84 -4.00 -22.08 0.51
CA VAL A 84 -3.54 -21.14 1.55
C VAL A 84 -3.43 -21.87 2.90
N PRO A 85 -2.28 -21.81 3.60
CA PRO A 85 -2.07 -22.52 4.86
C PRO A 85 -2.80 -21.85 6.04
N THR A 86 -4.11 -22.11 6.19
CA THR A 86 -4.97 -21.51 7.23
C THR A 86 -4.42 -21.70 8.65
N LYS A 87 -3.85 -22.86 8.96
CA LYS A 87 -3.29 -23.15 10.30
C LYS A 87 -2.12 -22.25 10.68
N GLU A 88 -1.29 -21.87 9.72
CA GLU A 88 -0.15 -20.97 9.96
C GLU A 88 -0.63 -19.56 10.25
N ILE A 89 -1.62 -19.09 9.48
CA ILE A 89 -2.27 -17.80 9.68
C ILE A 89 -2.98 -17.75 11.04
N GLU A 90 -3.76 -18.77 11.41
CA GLU A 90 -4.40 -18.84 12.73
C GLU A 90 -3.40 -18.81 13.89
N LYS A 91 -2.27 -19.53 13.75
CA LYS A 91 -1.21 -19.53 14.76
C LYS A 91 -0.58 -18.14 14.87
N ALA A 92 -0.25 -17.52 13.74
CA ALA A 92 0.31 -16.17 13.69
C ALA A 92 -0.64 -15.15 14.32
N SER A 93 -1.94 -15.19 13.96
CA SER A 93 -2.96 -14.31 14.53
C SER A 93 -3.07 -14.45 16.04
N LYS A 94 -3.04 -15.68 16.59
CA LYS A 94 -3.04 -15.90 18.04
C LYS A 94 -1.81 -15.30 18.73
N VAL A 95 -0.62 -15.44 18.14
CA VAL A 95 0.61 -14.88 18.70
C VAL A 95 0.60 -13.36 18.63
N LEU A 96 0.21 -12.78 17.48
CA LEU A 96 0.12 -11.34 17.30
C LEU A 96 -0.93 -10.71 18.22
N SER A 97 -2.12 -11.28 18.35
CA SER A 97 -3.14 -10.83 19.31
C SER A 97 -2.64 -10.88 20.75
N LYS A 98 -1.91 -11.94 21.12
CA LYS A 98 -1.33 -12.08 22.46
C LYS A 98 -0.26 -11.02 22.73
N ASN A 99 0.65 -10.81 21.78
CA ASN A 99 1.85 -10.00 22.01
C ASN A 99 1.61 -8.50 21.72
N CYS A 100 0.84 -8.20 20.68
CA CYS A 100 0.61 -6.83 20.21
C CYS A 100 -0.78 -6.28 20.61
N GLY A 101 -1.69 -7.13 21.10
CA GLY A 101 -3.06 -6.77 21.42
C GLY A 101 -3.98 -6.73 20.18
N GLY A 102 -5.28 -6.63 20.42
CA GLY A 102 -6.32 -6.59 19.37
C GLY A 102 -6.73 -7.97 18.84
N GLN A 103 -7.85 -8.00 18.13
CA GLN A 103 -8.39 -9.21 17.50
C GLN A 103 -8.08 -9.27 16.00
N PHE A 104 -8.41 -10.39 15.37
CA PHE A 104 -8.45 -10.52 13.92
C PHE A 104 -9.89 -10.68 13.49
N ILE A 105 -10.32 -9.87 12.52
CA ILE A 105 -11.67 -9.86 11.99
C ILE A 105 -11.53 -10.19 10.51
N HIS A 106 -12.13 -11.31 10.07
CA HIS A 106 -11.95 -11.83 8.71
C HIS A 106 -10.46 -11.91 8.30
N GLY A 107 -9.56 -12.31 9.20
CA GLY A 107 -8.12 -12.39 8.92
C GLY A 107 -7.37 -11.05 8.92
N ILE A 108 -8.03 -9.92 9.19
CA ILE A 108 -7.43 -8.58 9.27
C ILE A 108 -7.21 -8.16 10.74
N PRO A 109 -6.01 -7.68 11.12
CA PRO A 109 -5.72 -7.23 12.48
C PRO A 109 -6.42 -5.91 12.83
N GLU A 110 -7.23 -5.95 13.87
CA GLU A 110 -8.02 -4.83 14.40
C GLU A 110 -7.16 -3.60 14.74
N SER A 111 -6.03 -3.80 15.41
CA SER A 111 -5.22 -2.70 15.94
C SER A 111 -4.49 -1.89 14.87
N VAL A 112 -4.31 -2.45 13.68
CA VAL A 112 -3.66 -1.80 12.53
C VAL A 112 -4.53 -1.88 11.28
N PHE A 113 -5.84 -1.86 11.48
CA PHE A 113 -6.83 -2.06 10.44
C PHE A 113 -6.66 -1.09 9.26
N ASP A 114 -6.32 0.17 9.53
CA ASP A 114 -6.13 1.20 8.49
C ASP A 114 -4.98 0.87 7.53
N ILE A 115 -3.92 0.23 8.04
CA ILE A 115 -2.78 -0.24 7.23
C ILE A 115 -3.17 -1.56 6.55
N ALA A 116 -3.87 -2.43 7.28
CA ALA A 116 -4.25 -3.75 6.80
C ALA A 116 -5.31 -3.70 5.68
N LEU A 117 -6.13 -2.65 5.61
CA LEU A 117 -7.04 -2.39 4.50
C LEU A 117 -6.32 -2.02 3.19
N LEU A 118 -5.02 -1.68 3.23
CA LEU A 118 -4.23 -1.31 2.04
C LEU A 118 -3.65 -2.50 1.28
N TRP A 119 -4.12 -3.72 1.55
CA TRP A 119 -3.75 -4.88 0.74
C TRP A 119 -4.12 -4.63 -0.73
N CYS A 120 -3.37 -5.13 -1.69
CA CYS A 120 -3.62 -4.96 -3.12
C CYS A 120 -3.51 -6.30 -3.85
N PRO A 121 -4.21 -6.47 -4.98
CA PRO A 121 -3.95 -7.57 -5.90
C PRO A 121 -2.49 -7.54 -6.37
N ALA A 122 -1.80 -8.68 -6.26
CA ALA A 122 -0.47 -8.90 -6.83
C ALA A 122 -0.50 -9.93 -7.97
N GLY A 123 -1.70 -10.36 -8.35
CA GLY A 123 -2.05 -11.32 -9.38
C GLY A 123 -3.56 -11.28 -9.64
N ILE A 124 -4.07 -12.16 -10.51
CA ILE A 124 -5.51 -12.36 -10.67
C ILE A 124 -6.11 -12.80 -9.34
N LEU A 125 -7.16 -12.12 -8.90
CA LEU A 125 -7.95 -12.51 -7.73
C LEU A 125 -9.30 -13.05 -8.15
N GLU A 126 -9.70 -14.17 -7.56
CA GLU A 126 -11.02 -14.75 -7.74
C GLU A 126 -11.75 -14.79 -6.40
N ARG A 127 -13.03 -14.43 -6.38
CA ARG A 127 -13.83 -14.51 -5.16
C ARG A 127 -14.03 -15.99 -4.80
N SER A 128 -13.47 -16.40 -3.66
CA SER A 128 -13.48 -17.81 -3.23
C SER A 128 -14.56 -18.10 -2.22
N ASN A 129 -14.90 -17.12 -1.38
CA ASN A 129 -16.01 -17.21 -0.43
C ASN A 129 -16.90 -15.96 -0.56
N PRO A 130 -18.15 -16.09 -1.06
CA PRO A 130 -19.09 -14.98 -1.15
C PRO A 130 -19.63 -14.53 0.22
N GLU A 131 -19.46 -15.33 1.28
CA GLU A 131 -19.85 -14.98 2.65
C GLU A 131 -18.79 -14.18 3.41
N GLU A 132 -17.53 -14.25 2.98
CA GLU A 132 -16.52 -13.32 3.48
C GLU A 132 -16.86 -11.92 3.00
N PRO A 133 -16.26 -10.88 3.60
CA PRO A 133 -16.48 -9.52 3.14
C PRO A 133 -15.56 -9.08 1.99
N SER A 134 -15.97 -8.11 1.17
CA SER A 134 -15.13 -7.60 0.05
C SER A 134 -13.89 -6.86 0.55
N TRP A 135 -13.94 -6.31 1.75
CA TRP A 135 -12.83 -5.57 2.35
C TRP A 135 -11.72 -6.48 2.90
N SER A 136 -11.98 -7.79 3.03
CA SER A 136 -10.98 -8.76 3.47
C SER A 136 -10.33 -9.54 2.33
N TRP A 137 -9.02 -9.73 2.44
CA TRP A 137 -8.25 -10.60 1.57
C TRP A 137 -8.67 -12.08 1.72
N SER A 138 -9.25 -12.48 2.86
CA SER A 138 -9.67 -13.87 3.13
C SER A 138 -10.78 -14.35 2.19
N GLY A 139 -11.57 -13.43 1.62
CA GLY A 139 -12.63 -13.74 0.67
C GLY A 139 -12.14 -14.00 -0.76
N TYR A 140 -10.84 -13.88 -1.02
CA TYR A 140 -10.25 -14.02 -2.34
C TYR A 140 -9.22 -15.16 -2.39
N THR A 141 -9.12 -15.76 -3.57
CA THR A 141 -8.05 -16.67 -3.96
C THR A 141 -7.15 -15.94 -4.96
N GLY A 142 -5.84 -15.98 -4.73
CA GLY A 142 -4.83 -15.33 -5.57
C GLY A 142 -3.87 -14.50 -4.74
N THR A 143 -2.77 -14.06 -5.36
CA THR A 143 -1.68 -13.38 -4.64
C THR A 143 -2.09 -11.95 -4.26
N VAL A 144 -1.89 -11.60 -3.00
CA VAL A 144 -2.02 -10.21 -2.52
C VAL A 144 -0.69 -9.71 -1.97
N ASN A 145 -0.51 -8.39 -1.93
CA ASN A 145 0.61 -7.74 -1.25
C ASN A 145 0.16 -6.42 -0.61
N PHE A 146 1.08 -5.66 -0.01
CA PHE A 146 0.79 -4.37 0.62
C PHE A 146 1.80 -3.33 0.13
N PRO A 147 1.62 -2.78 -1.08
CA PRO A 147 2.60 -1.88 -1.71
C PRO A 147 2.67 -0.51 -1.05
N PHE A 148 1.65 -0.17 -0.24
CA PHE A 148 1.55 1.09 0.49
C PHE A 148 1.71 0.90 2.00
N ASP A 149 2.18 -0.27 2.45
CA ASP A 149 2.52 -0.54 3.85
C ASP A 149 3.85 0.14 4.22
N PRO A 150 3.84 1.16 5.07
CA PRO A 150 5.08 1.85 5.38
C PRO A 150 6.00 1.03 6.30
N THR A 151 5.49 0.01 6.99
CA THR A 151 6.32 -0.86 7.85
C THR A 151 7.30 -1.73 7.07
N SER A 152 7.08 -1.86 5.75
CA SER A 152 7.91 -2.64 4.82
C SER A 152 8.83 -1.77 3.95
N CYS A 153 8.80 -0.44 4.14
CA CYS A 153 9.68 0.51 3.47
C CYS A 153 10.95 0.79 4.32
N PRO A 154 12.17 0.59 3.78
CA PRO A 154 13.40 0.74 4.56
C PRO A 154 13.76 2.18 4.90
N ASP A 155 13.29 3.15 4.11
CA ASP A 155 13.55 4.57 4.35
C ASP A 155 13.06 5.01 5.73
N ILE A 156 12.00 4.37 6.22
CA ILE A 156 11.43 4.66 7.55
C ILE A 156 12.37 4.25 8.69
N TYR A 157 13.31 3.32 8.49
CA TYR A 157 14.24 2.91 9.55
C TYR A 157 15.35 3.93 9.82
N LYS A 158 15.68 4.74 8.81
CA LYS A 158 16.70 5.79 8.95
C LYS A 158 16.13 7.06 9.57
N LEU A 159 14.82 7.17 9.69
CA LEU A 159 14.19 8.32 10.35
C LEU A 159 14.62 8.37 11.82
N PRO A 160 15.18 9.50 12.29
CA PRO A 160 15.39 9.75 13.70
C PRO A 160 14.17 9.36 14.51
N ARG A 161 14.40 8.80 15.71
CA ARG A 161 13.28 8.36 16.53
C ARG A 161 12.35 9.50 17.00
N GLY A 162 12.76 10.75 16.79
CA GLY A 162 11.97 11.96 17.07
C GLY A 162 11.33 12.60 15.83
N GLU A 163 11.66 12.18 14.61
CA GLU A 163 10.92 12.64 13.42
C GLU A 163 9.53 12.01 13.43
N GLY A 164 8.50 12.80 13.15
CA GLY A 164 7.09 12.55 13.49
C GLY A 164 6.44 11.27 12.95
N SER A 165 5.12 11.31 12.75
CA SER A 165 4.39 10.19 12.15
C SER A 165 4.89 9.88 10.74
N TRP A 166 4.90 8.62 10.32
CA TRP A 166 5.15 8.23 8.92
C TRP A 166 3.88 7.73 8.23
N PHE A 167 2.84 7.46 9.01
CA PHE A 167 1.51 7.12 8.56
C PHE A 167 0.49 7.95 9.32
N ARG A 168 -0.51 8.47 8.61
CA ARG A 168 -1.65 9.18 9.20
C ARG A 168 -2.91 8.48 8.76
N SER A 169 -3.69 8.00 9.72
CA SER A 169 -5.01 7.46 9.45
C SER A 169 -6.01 8.61 9.27
N GLU A 170 -6.81 8.56 8.20
CA GLU A 170 -7.89 9.54 7.93
C GLU A 170 -9.25 9.01 8.37
N ILE A 171 -9.40 7.69 8.47
CA ILE A 171 -10.51 7.09 9.20
C ILE A 171 -10.32 7.45 10.68
N LYS A 172 -11.37 7.88 11.37
CA LYS A 172 -11.29 8.21 12.82
C LYS A 172 -11.69 7.06 13.73
N HIS A 173 -12.70 6.32 13.29
CA HIS A 173 -13.38 5.29 14.03
C HIS A 173 -14.02 4.35 13.02
N PHE A 174 -14.13 3.08 13.38
CA PHE A 174 -14.88 2.11 12.63
C PHE A 174 -15.64 1.19 13.58
N THR A 175 -16.78 0.70 13.13
CA THR A 175 -17.58 -0.28 13.86
C THR A 175 -17.83 -1.46 12.96
N VAL A 176 -17.70 -2.66 13.51
CA VAL A 176 -18.00 -3.91 12.83
C VAL A 176 -19.31 -4.44 13.40
N GLY A 177 -20.24 -4.84 12.55
CA GLY A 177 -21.59 -5.22 12.98
C GLY A 177 -22.65 -4.84 11.97
N PRO A 178 -23.83 -5.49 12.01
CA PRO A 178 -24.95 -5.11 11.18
C PRO A 178 -25.42 -3.68 11.48
N SER A 179 -26.32 -3.17 10.63
CA SER A 179 -26.85 -1.81 10.79
C SER A 179 -27.57 -1.54 12.12
N ASP A 180 -28.01 -2.57 12.85
CA ASP A 180 -28.55 -2.42 14.20
C ASP A 180 -27.43 -2.02 15.19
N HIS A 181 -27.46 -0.77 15.66
CA HIS A 181 -26.51 -0.21 16.62
C HIS A 181 -26.33 -1.04 17.89
N LYS A 182 -27.31 -1.86 18.29
CA LYS A 182 -27.20 -2.72 19.48
C LYS A 182 -26.23 -3.90 19.29
N GLN A 183 -25.96 -4.27 18.04
CA GLN A 183 -25.08 -5.39 17.68
C GLN A 183 -23.74 -4.92 17.11
N ARG A 184 -23.57 -3.61 16.91
CA ARG A 184 -22.30 -3.02 16.47
C ARG A 184 -21.28 -3.04 17.59
N TYR A 185 -20.09 -3.54 17.27
CA TYR A 185 -18.93 -3.44 18.13
C TYR A 185 -17.97 -2.39 17.55
N THR A 186 -17.57 -1.45 18.41
CA THR A 186 -16.60 -0.41 18.02
C THR A 186 -15.21 -0.97 18.15
N VAL A 187 -14.50 -0.96 17.03
CA VAL A 187 -13.09 -1.30 17.03
C VAL A 187 -12.30 -0.14 17.62
N ARG A 188 -11.42 -0.46 18.57
CA ARG A 188 -10.57 0.54 19.22
C ARG A 188 -9.16 0.53 18.67
N ARG A 189 -8.63 1.74 18.51
CA ARG A 189 -7.22 1.95 18.20
C ARG A 189 -6.46 2.20 19.48
N ASP A 190 -5.38 1.45 19.67
CA ASP A 190 -4.55 1.65 20.85
C ASP A 190 -3.66 2.89 20.68
N ARG A 191 -4.04 3.99 21.36
CA ARG A 191 -3.23 5.21 21.44
C ARG A 191 -1.88 4.98 22.13
N LYS A 192 -1.74 3.91 22.93
CA LYS A 192 -0.49 3.59 23.64
C LYS A 192 0.54 2.90 22.77
N SER A 193 0.18 2.45 21.56
CA SER A 193 1.10 1.88 20.58
C SER A 193 1.95 2.96 19.90
N SER A 194 2.78 3.65 20.68
CA SER A 194 3.73 4.67 20.20
C SER A 194 4.72 4.12 19.17
N ALA A 195 4.93 2.80 19.15
CA ALA A 195 5.86 2.12 18.26
C ALA A 195 5.46 2.22 16.78
N LEU A 196 4.16 2.28 16.48
CA LEU A 196 3.68 2.41 15.11
C LEU A 196 3.78 3.85 14.57
N ARG A 197 4.07 4.86 15.40
CA ARG A 197 3.98 6.30 15.05
C ARG A 197 2.87 6.63 14.03
N VAL A 198 1.70 6.06 14.27
CA VAL A 198 0.50 6.37 13.51
C VAL A 198 -0.13 7.58 14.19
N ASP A 199 -0.32 8.65 13.43
CA ASP A 199 -1.10 9.79 13.88
C ASP A 199 -2.59 9.43 13.79
N TYR A 200 -3.20 9.19 14.94
CA TYR A 200 -4.64 9.05 15.08
C TYR A 200 -5.22 10.38 15.54
N GLN A 201 -6.14 10.96 14.75
CA GLN A 201 -6.85 12.16 15.19
C GLN A 201 -7.58 11.90 16.52
N THR A 202 -7.58 12.88 17.41
CA THR A 202 -8.04 12.79 18.81
C THR A 202 -9.42 12.11 18.93
N PRO A 203 -9.58 11.09 19.80
CA PRO A 203 -10.88 10.46 19.96
C PRO A 203 -11.84 11.39 20.72
N PHE A 204 -13.09 11.39 20.28
CA PHE A 204 -14.21 11.53 21.21
C PHE A 204 -14.35 10.22 22.00
N ASP A 205 -14.76 10.29 23.26
CA ASP A 205 -15.02 9.11 24.10
C ASP A 205 -16.17 8.27 23.51
N THR A 206 -15.86 7.32 22.64
CA THR A 206 -16.88 6.42 22.09
C THR A 206 -17.35 5.42 23.15
N PRO A 207 -18.68 5.21 23.30
CA PRO A 207 -19.24 4.24 24.24
C PRO A 207 -18.69 2.83 24.02
N HIS A 208 -18.60 2.07 25.11
CA HIS A 208 -18.22 0.66 25.07
C HIS A 208 -19.39 -0.15 24.50
N GLY A 209 -19.32 -0.55 23.23
CA GLY A 209 -20.24 -1.54 22.67
C GLY A 209 -20.07 -2.91 23.36
N SER A 210 -21.12 -3.72 23.33
CA SER A 210 -21.11 -5.12 23.78
C SER A 210 -20.13 -5.98 22.98
N TYR A 211 -19.81 -7.16 23.51
CA TYR A 211 -18.81 -8.12 23.00
C TYR A 211 -18.78 -8.25 21.46
N PRO A 212 -17.59 -8.32 20.85
CA PRO A 212 -17.44 -8.44 19.40
C PRO A 212 -18.12 -9.71 18.89
N SER A 213 -19.04 -9.56 17.94
CA SER A 213 -19.43 -10.68 17.08
C SER A 213 -18.41 -10.77 15.95
N ILE A 214 -17.59 -11.81 15.98
CA ILE A 214 -16.57 -12.09 14.95
C ILE A 214 -17.24 -12.46 13.60
N GLU A 215 -18.55 -12.75 13.62
CA GLU A 215 -19.33 -13.17 12.45
C GLU A 215 -19.88 -12.00 11.62
N SER A 216 -19.55 -10.75 11.95
CA SER A 216 -20.06 -9.62 11.18
C SER A 216 -19.18 -9.29 9.97
N ASP A 217 -19.82 -9.38 8.81
CA ASP A 217 -19.31 -9.05 7.47
C ASP A 217 -19.29 -7.54 7.16
N THR A 218 -19.92 -6.72 8.00
CA THR A 218 -20.19 -5.31 7.71
C THR A 218 -19.27 -4.39 8.49
N LEU A 219 -18.59 -3.50 7.75
CA LEU A 219 -17.68 -2.50 8.30
C LEU A 219 -18.25 -1.10 8.06
N HIS A 220 -18.50 -0.38 9.15
CA HIS A 220 -19.00 0.99 9.13
C HIS A 220 -17.91 1.97 9.54
N PHE A 221 -17.76 3.06 8.80
CA PHE A 221 -16.93 4.19 9.20
C PHE A 221 -17.35 5.46 8.47
N SER A 222 -16.93 6.61 8.99
CA SER A 222 -17.08 7.87 8.28
C SER A 222 -15.75 8.32 7.68
N ALA A 223 -15.77 8.66 6.39
CA ALA A 223 -14.60 9.09 5.64
C ALA A 223 -14.95 10.20 4.65
N SER A 224 -13.91 10.90 4.22
CA SER A 224 -14.00 11.83 3.10
C SER A 224 -14.05 11.03 1.80
N THR A 225 -14.98 11.37 0.91
CA THR A 225 -15.12 10.73 -0.41
C THR A 225 -15.16 11.74 -1.54
N ILE A 226 -14.78 11.28 -2.73
CA ILE A 226 -14.99 11.96 -4.01
C ILE A 226 -15.61 10.98 -5.00
N SER A 227 -16.39 11.49 -5.95
CA SER A 227 -16.88 10.66 -7.06
C SER A 227 -15.70 10.15 -7.89
N ALA A 228 -15.76 8.88 -8.29
CA ALA A 228 -14.80 8.31 -9.24
C ALA A 228 -15.07 8.79 -10.68
N GLU A 229 -16.25 9.36 -10.94
CA GLU A 229 -16.55 10.03 -12.21
C GLU A 229 -15.51 11.12 -12.45
N ARG A 230 -14.92 11.12 -13.66
CA ARG A 230 -13.83 12.01 -14.12
C ARG A 230 -12.42 11.64 -13.68
N PHE A 231 -12.20 10.40 -13.27
CA PHE A 231 -10.88 9.79 -13.35
C PHE A 231 -10.89 8.75 -14.45
N ASP A 232 -10.07 8.95 -15.47
CA ASP A 232 -9.79 7.91 -16.46
C ASP A 232 -8.67 7.02 -15.94
N VAL A 233 -8.75 5.72 -16.24
CA VAL A 233 -7.73 4.75 -15.86
C VAL A 233 -6.92 4.38 -17.09
N LYS A 234 -5.59 4.60 -17.05
CA LYS A 234 -4.67 4.23 -18.13
C LYS A 234 -3.72 3.14 -17.66
N GLN A 235 -3.80 1.97 -18.29
CA GLN A 235 -2.93 0.83 -18.00
C GLN A 235 -1.45 1.19 -18.14
N ILE A 236 -0.65 0.77 -17.15
CA ILE A 236 0.82 0.93 -17.20
C ILE A 236 1.44 -0.38 -17.67
N GLU A 237 2.47 -0.25 -18.50
CA GLU A 237 3.30 -1.36 -18.94
C GLU A 237 4.73 -1.22 -18.40
N HIS A 238 5.33 -2.35 -18.04
CA HIS A 238 6.73 -2.47 -17.69
C HIS A 238 7.34 -3.60 -18.51
N ASN A 239 8.42 -3.31 -19.25
CA ASN A 239 9.09 -4.25 -20.16
C ASN A 239 8.12 -4.91 -21.17
N GLY A 240 7.17 -4.13 -21.71
CA GLY A 240 6.17 -4.61 -22.68
C GLY A 240 5.11 -5.54 -22.10
N LYS A 241 4.93 -5.55 -20.77
CA LYS A 241 3.89 -6.30 -20.08
C LYS A 241 3.07 -5.37 -19.19
N ALA A 242 1.75 -5.52 -19.22
CA ALA A 242 0.89 -4.87 -18.25
C ALA A 242 1.25 -5.31 -16.82
N ILE A 243 1.32 -4.34 -15.91
CA ILE A 243 1.52 -4.57 -14.47
C ILE A 243 0.19 -4.32 -13.72
N PRO A 244 0.01 -4.83 -12.49
CA PRO A 244 -1.20 -4.58 -11.70
C PRO A 244 -1.27 -3.17 -11.12
N CYS A 245 -1.05 -2.18 -11.96
CA CYS A 245 -1.04 -0.77 -11.65
C CYS A 245 -1.44 0.02 -12.90
N SER A 246 -2.31 1.00 -12.72
CA SER A 246 -2.72 1.93 -13.77
C SER A 246 -2.57 3.37 -13.29
N HIS A 247 -2.35 4.31 -14.20
CA HIS A 247 -2.42 5.74 -13.88
C HIS A 247 -3.88 6.19 -13.75
N LEU A 248 -4.12 7.06 -12.77
CA LEU A 248 -5.36 7.84 -12.65
C LEU A 248 -5.16 9.18 -13.34
N ILE A 249 -5.97 9.44 -14.36
CA ILE A 249 -5.90 10.64 -15.19
C ILE A 249 -7.11 11.52 -14.88
N ASN A 250 -6.88 12.80 -14.56
CA ASN A 250 -7.97 13.73 -14.27
C ASN A 250 -8.65 14.28 -15.55
N ASP A 251 -9.65 15.14 -15.37
CA ASP A 251 -10.39 15.82 -16.46
C ASP A 251 -9.54 16.80 -17.30
N LYS A 252 -8.28 17.00 -16.95
CA LYS A 252 -7.29 17.80 -17.69
C LYS A 252 -6.24 16.95 -18.40
N ASP A 253 -6.45 15.64 -18.48
CA ASP A 253 -5.51 14.65 -19.05
C ASP A 253 -4.16 14.58 -18.30
N GLN A 254 -4.14 14.91 -17.01
CA GLN A 254 -2.94 14.88 -16.17
C GLN A 254 -2.95 13.62 -15.29
N ALA A 255 -1.81 12.92 -15.22
CA ALA A 255 -1.62 11.83 -14.26
C ALA A 255 -1.61 12.40 -12.85
N CYS A 256 -2.54 11.99 -12.01
CA CYS A 256 -2.77 12.55 -10.68
C CYS A 256 -2.76 11.50 -9.57
N GLY A 257 -2.41 10.26 -9.93
CA GLY A 257 -2.42 9.13 -9.03
C GLY A 257 -2.17 7.81 -9.75
N VAL A 258 -2.21 6.74 -8.95
CA VAL A 258 -2.14 5.36 -9.40
C VAL A 258 -3.23 4.54 -8.76
N ILE A 259 -3.67 3.47 -9.43
CA ILE A 259 -4.62 2.49 -8.89
C ILE A 259 -4.05 1.09 -9.06
N MET A 260 -4.04 0.33 -7.97
CA MET A 260 -3.59 -1.06 -7.92
C MET A 260 -4.76 -1.97 -8.25
N ASP A 261 -4.75 -2.48 -9.47
CA ASP A 261 -5.72 -3.47 -9.94
C ASP A 261 -5.07 -4.37 -10.98
N TYR A 262 -5.44 -5.65 -10.95
CA TYR A 262 -5.06 -6.64 -11.96
C TYR A 262 -6.16 -6.80 -13.02
N GLU A 263 -7.38 -6.35 -12.73
CA GLU A 263 -8.53 -6.61 -13.54
C GLU A 263 -8.68 -5.56 -14.65
N SER A 264 -8.89 -6.01 -15.90
CA SER A 264 -9.29 -5.13 -17.01
C SER A 264 -10.69 -4.52 -16.82
N SER A 265 -11.37 -4.86 -15.72
CA SER A 265 -12.72 -4.41 -15.38
C SER A 265 -12.78 -2.90 -15.14
N LEU A 266 -11.73 -2.30 -14.55
CA LEU A 266 -11.65 -0.84 -14.37
C LEU A 266 -11.49 -0.08 -15.69
N LEU A 267 -10.83 -0.68 -16.69
CA LEU A 267 -10.61 -0.04 -18.00
C LEU A 267 -11.87 -0.01 -18.87
N THR A 268 -12.85 -0.87 -18.57
CA THR A 268 -14.05 -1.06 -19.40
C THR A 268 -15.32 -0.50 -18.76
N THR A 269 -15.28 -0.10 -17.49
CA THR A 269 -16.42 0.48 -16.79
C THR A 269 -16.38 2.00 -16.90
N HIS A 270 -17.27 2.57 -17.71
CA HIS A 270 -17.68 3.96 -17.47
C HIS A 270 -18.29 3.99 -16.07
N HIS A 271 -17.58 4.59 -15.12
CA HIS A 271 -17.96 4.66 -13.71
C HIS A 271 -19.14 5.63 -13.47
N GLU A 272 -20.25 5.51 -14.20
CA GLU A 272 -21.42 6.35 -13.99
C GLU A 272 -22.17 5.95 -12.71
N GLY A 273 -22.40 6.92 -11.82
CA GLY A 273 -23.36 6.92 -10.73
C GLY A 273 -22.96 6.25 -9.42
N ASP A 274 -22.24 5.12 -9.47
CA ASP A 274 -22.16 4.20 -8.32
C ASP A 274 -20.76 4.03 -7.71
N TRP A 275 -19.74 4.75 -8.19
CA TRP A 275 -18.35 4.53 -7.79
C TRP A 275 -17.75 5.75 -7.08
N GLU A 276 -17.07 5.51 -5.97
CA GLU A 276 -16.43 6.57 -5.19
C GLU A 276 -15.04 6.17 -4.72
N TYR A 277 -14.15 7.16 -4.62
CA TYR A 277 -12.92 7.02 -3.86
C TYR A 277 -13.15 7.44 -2.41
N VAL A 278 -12.69 6.61 -1.49
CA VAL A 278 -12.78 6.81 -0.04
C VAL A 278 -11.40 7.04 0.52
N LEU A 279 -11.18 8.16 1.20
CA LEU A 279 -9.89 8.48 1.82
C LEU A 279 -9.65 7.60 3.06
N LEU A 280 -8.55 6.84 3.04
CA LEU A 280 -8.19 5.94 4.13
C LEU A 280 -7.07 6.50 5.00
N SER A 281 -5.99 6.95 4.38
CA SER A 281 -4.77 7.33 5.08
C SER A 281 -3.83 8.15 4.19
N ARG A 282 -2.71 8.58 4.77
CA ARG A 282 -1.59 9.21 4.06
C ARG A 282 -0.29 8.58 4.52
N ASN A 283 0.67 8.48 3.60
CA ASN A 283 2.04 8.09 3.90
C ASN A 283 2.95 9.30 3.77
N LEU A 284 3.96 9.36 4.63
CA LEU A 284 5.06 10.29 4.43
C LEU A 284 5.87 9.84 3.20
N TRP A 285 5.81 10.60 2.13
CA TRP A 285 6.66 10.37 0.96
C TRP A 285 8.07 10.91 1.24
N ARG A 286 9.08 10.15 0.82
CA ARG A 286 10.49 10.53 0.89
C ARG A 286 11.22 9.94 -0.30
N GLU A 287 12.18 10.69 -0.81
CA GLU A 287 13.11 10.18 -1.82
C GLU A 287 13.92 9.01 -1.23
N PRO A 288 14.06 7.88 -1.95
CA PRO A 288 14.81 6.74 -1.46
C PRO A 288 16.26 7.12 -1.14
N SER A 289 16.77 6.74 0.03
CA SER A 289 18.19 6.95 0.34
C SER A 289 19.07 6.10 -0.60
N PRO A 290 20.08 6.69 -1.28
CA PRO A 290 20.97 5.94 -2.17
C PRO A 290 21.80 4.88 -1.43
N ASP A 291 21.97 5.05 -0.11
CA ASP A 291 22.66 4.11 0.77
C ASP A 291 21.79 2.92 1.20
N ASN A 292 20.52 2.86 0.79
CA ASN A 292 19.68 1.72 1.10
C ASN A 292 20.16 0.49 0.35
N ARG A 293 20.66 -0.49 1.10
CA ARG A 293 20.91 -1.82 0.57
C ARG A 293 19.58 -2.47 0.22
N ARG A 294 19.52 -3.10 -0.95
CA ARG A 294 18.41 -3.96 -1.33
C ARG A 294 18.17 -5.00 -0.23
N PRO A 295 17.00 -5.00 0.42
CA PRO A 295 16.66 -5.99 1.43
C PRO A 295 16.59 -7.39 0.85
N SER A 296 16.85 -8.39 1.71
CA SER A 296 16.69 -9.81 1.37
C SER A 296 15.22 -10.26 1.39
N LEU A 297 14.33 -9.47 1.99
CA LEU A 297 12.90 -9.76 2.10
C LEU A 297 12.18 -9.29 0.83
N ASN A 298 11.53 -10.22 0.13
CA ASN A 298 10.81 -9.93 -1.12
C ASN A 298 9.62 -8.99 -0.96
N THR A 299 9.05 -8.90 0.25
CA THR A 299 7.89 -8.05 0.57
C THR A 299 8.29 -6.64 0.99
N MET A 300 9.58 -6.37 1.17
CA MET A 300 10.05 -5.01 1.33
C MET A 300 10.05 -4.30 -0.02
N HIS A 301 9.66 -3.03 -0.01
CA HIS A 301 9.54 -2.21 -1.21
C HIS A 301 10.27 -0.87 -1.06
N PRO A 302 10.71 -0.24 -2.16
CA PRO A 302 11.18 1.15 -2.14
C PRO A 302 10.04 2.11 -1.73
N SER A 303 10.40 3.35 -1.37
CA SER A 303 9.40 4.41 -1.27
C SER A 303 8.77 4.69 -2.65
N GLY A 304 7.58 5.28 -2.63
CA GLY A 304 6.79 5.51 -3.85
C GLY A 304 5.92 4.30 -4.24
N THR A 305 5.55 4.19 -5.52
CA THR A 305 4.73 3.08 -6.07
C THR A 305 5.64 1.98 -6.55
N PRO A 306 5.80 0.88 -5.81
CA PRO A 306 6.68 -0.19 -6.22
C PRO A 306 6.01 -1.05 -7.30
N ILE A 307 6.84 -1.62 -8.19
CA ILE A 307 6.37 -2.58 -9.20
C ILE A 307 6.54 -3.99 -8.64
N TRP A 308 5.47 -4.79 -8.67
CA TRP A 308 5.51 -6.20 -8.31
C TRP A 308 5.85 -7.07 -9.54
N ASP A 309 6.91 -7.87 -9.44
CA ASP A 309 7.38 -8.79 -10.49
C ASP A 309 7.16 -10.26 -10.07
N GLY A 310 5.90 -10.61 -9.80
CA GLY A 310 5.44 -11.97 -9.48
C GLY A 310 5.81 -12.48 -8.08
N GLU A 311 7.07 -12.34 -7.67
CA GLU A 311 7.60 -12.88 -6.42
C GLU A 311 8.20 -11.83 -5.48
N ARG A 312 8.47 -10.62 -5.99
CA ARG A 312 9.13 -9.54 -5.25
C ARG A 312 8.84 -8.17 -5.85
N PHE A 313 9.06 -7.13 -5.05
CA PHE A 313 9.12 -5.77 -5.56
C PHE A 313 10.45 -5.50 -6.30
N LEU A 314 10.35 -4.75 -7.39
CA LEU A 314 11.49 -4.16 -8.08
C LEU A 314 11.99 -2.95 -7.29
N TRP A 315 13.31 -2.84 -7.13
CA TRP A 315 13.95 -1.80 -6.31
C TRP A 315 14.53 -0.67 -7.15
N ASP A 316 14.75 -0.99 -8.41
CA ASP A 316 15.43 -0.25 -9.44
C ASP A 316 14.44 0.32 -10.48
N ALA A 317 13.14 0.12 -10.23
CA ALA A 317 12.04 0.64 -11.03
C ALA A 317 10.89 1.05 -10.11
N HIS A 318 10.23 2.15 -10.46
CA HIS A 318 9.04 2.65 -9.78
C HIS A 318 8.07 3.23 -10.80
N VAL A 319 6.81 3.40 -10.39
CA VAL A 319 5.80 4.08 -11.19
C VAL A 319 5.77 5.55 -10.80
N GLY A 320 5.82 6.44 -11.79
CA GLY A 320 5.57 7.87 -11.60
C GLY A 320 4.14 8.08 -11.12
N GLU A 321 3.98 8.61 -9.90
CA GLU A 321 2.67 8.67 -9.24
C GLU A 321 1.76 9.76 -9.77
N CYS A 322 2.36 10.87 -10.20
CA CYS A 322 1.66 12.03 -10.70
C CYS A 322 2.59 12.84 -11.61
N ASP A 323 1.98 13.71 -12.41
CA ASP A 323 2.66 14.68 -13.24
C ASP A 323 3.24 15.81 -12.38
N GLU A 324 4.54 15.74 -12.11
CA GLU A 324 5.25 16.68 -11.23
C GLU A 324 5.26 18.12 -11.75
N GLU A 325 5.01 18.35 -13.05
CA GLU A 325 4.87 19.71 -13.60
C GLU A 325 3.60 20.40 -13.08
N HIS A 326 2.59 19.60 -12.71
CA HIS A 326 1.27 20.07 -12.29
C HIS A 326 0.96 19.81 -10.82
N PHE A 327 1.59 18.80 -10.23
CA PHE A 327 1.38 18.36 -8.86
C PHE A 327 2.67 18.50 -8.07
N ALA A 328 2.70 19.47 -7.16
CA ALA A 328 3.88 19.74 -6.36
C ALA A 328 4.20 18.58 -5.42
N VAL A 329 5.37 17.98 -5.62
CA VAL A 329 5.90 16.94 -4.71
C VAL A 329 6.01 17.51 -3.31
N GLY A 330 5.57 16.73 -2.33
CA GLY A 330 5.68 17.13 -0.93
C GLY A 330 5.34 16.01 0.04
N ASP A 331 5.82 16.19 1.26
CA ASP A 331 5.44 15.36 2.39
C ASP A 331 3.90 15.33 2.50
N TRP A 332 3.32 14.14 2.65
CA TRP A 332 1.86 13.94 2.84
C TRP A 332 0.96 14.36 1.68
N LYS A 333 1.53 14.64 0.50
CA LYS A 333 0.75 15.00 -0.70
C LYS A 333 0.08 13.82 -1.38
N MET A 334 0.51 12.60 -1.10
CA MET A 334 -0.11 11.39 -1.64
C MET A 334 -1.09 10.77 -0.65
N LEU A 335 -2.34 10.69 -1.06
CA LEU A 335 -3.45 10.14 -0.27
C LEU A 335 -3.68 8.68 -0.66
N ASN A 336 -3.71 7.77 0.31
CA ASN A 336 -4.17 6.40 0.08
C ASN A 336 -5.70 6.39 0.10
N VAL A 337 -6.29 5.94 -1.01
CA VAL A 337 -7.73 5.90 -1.20
C VAL A 337 -8.17 4.50 -1.60
N MET A 338 -9.42 4.18 -1.31
CA MET A 338 -10.04 2.93 -1.72
C MET A 338 -11.15 3.23 -2.71
N LEU A 339 -11.13 2.55 -3.84
CA LEU A 339 -12.23 2.58 -4.79
C LEU A 339 -13.32 1.62 -4.29
N ILE A 340 -14.52 2.15 -4.15
CA ILE A 340 -15.70 1.37 -3.78
C ILE A 340 -16.76 1.44 -4.88
N LYS A 341 -17.59 0.41 -4.93
CA LYS A 341 -18.82 0.38 -5.73
C LYS A 341 -20.01 0.27 -4.79
N TRP A 342 -20.93 1.22 -4.87
CA TRP A 342 -22.19 1.17 -4.15
C TRP A 342 -23.07 0.04 -4.70
N VAL A 343 -23.63 -0.76 -3.79
CA VAL A 343 -24.52 -1.88 -4.05
C VAL A 343 -25.79 -1.74 -3.21
N ASP A 344 -26.78 -2.62 -3.41
CA ASP A 344 -28.04 -2.63 -2.66
C ASP A 344 -28.77 -1.27 -2.68
N ASN A 345 -28.78 -0.60 -3.83
CA ASN A 345 -29.33 0.75 -4.04
C ASN A 345 -28.65 1.82 -3.15
N GLY A 346 -27.33 1.76 -3.04
CA GLY A 346 -26.54 2.75 -2.28
C GLY A 346 -26.54 2.54 -0.77
N LYS A 347 -27.00 1.38 -0.29
CA LYS A 347 -27.01 1.06 1.16
C LYS A 347 -25.68 0.51 1.63
N ASN A 348 -25.07 -0.36 0.84
CA ASN A 348 -23.80 -1.00 1.12
C ASN A 348 -22.82 -0.68 0.00
N ALA A 349 -21.54 -0.92 0.22
CA ALA A 349 -20.50 -0.78 -0.77
C ALA A 349 -19.58 -1.99 -0.76
N GLU A 350 -19.12 -2.37 -1.95
CA GLU A 350 -18.07 -3.37 -2.11
C GLU A 350 -16.75 -2.65 -2.37
N ARG A 351 -15.70 -3.11 -1.72
CA ARG A 351 -14.34 -2.68 -2.03
C ARG A 351 -13.93 -3.27 -3.37
N VAL A 352 -13.37 -2.42 -4.25
CA VAL A 352 -12.87 -2.83 -5.56
C VAL A 352 -11.35 -2.79 -5.63
N ALA A 353 -10.73 -1.64 -5.32
CA ALA A 353 -9.29 -1.46 -5.48
C ALA A 353 -8.71 -0.47 -4.47
N ILE A 354 -7.39 -0.41 -4.38
CA ILE A 354 -6.66 0.61 -3.61
C ILE A 354 -5.87 1.48 -4.58
N ALA A 355 -5.90 2.77 -4.34
CA ALA A 355 -5.25 3.77 -5.17
C ALA A 355 -4.49 4.77 -4.31
N ARG A 356 -3.66 5.57 -4.99
CA ARG A 356 -3.12 6.80 -4.44
C ARG A 356 -3.47 7.96 -5.34
N ILE A 357 -3.93 9.06 -4.75
CA ILE A 357 -4.30 10.29 -5.46
C ILE A 357 -3.56 11.45 -4.82
N HIS A 358 -3.03 12.35 -5.64
CA HIS A 358 -2.42 13.58 -5.17
C HIS A 358 -3.46 14.50 -4.50
N GLU A 359 -3.10 15.12 -3.38
CA GLU A 359 -4.00 15.92 -2.55
C GLU A 359 -4.69 17.05 -3.33
N ASP A 360 -3.96 17.70 -4.23
CA ASP A 360 -4.52 18.81 -5.01
C ASP A 360 -5.60 18.32 -6.00
N ALA A 361 -5.40 17.13 -6.60
CA ALA A 361 -6.40 16.50 -7.46
C ALA A 361 -7.62 16.05 -6.64
N TRP A 362 -7.39 15.49 -5.45
CA TRP A 362 -8.46 15.13 -4.52
C TRP A 362 -9.32 16.34 -4.14
N ASN A 363 -8.69 17.44 -3.72
CA ASN A 363 -9.38 18.66 -3.30
C ASN A 363 -10.15 19.32 -4.44
N ALA A 364 -9.64 19.25 -5.67
CA ALA A 364 -10.33 19.76 -6.86
C ALA A 364 -11.68 19.06 -7.12
N ARG A 365 -11.89 17.84 -6.58
CA ARG A 365 -13.16 17.09 -6.71
C ARG A 365 -14.17 17.37 -5.60
N SER A 366 -13.95 18.41 -4.79
CA SER A 366 -14.87 18.84 -3.73
C SER A 366 -15.25 17.72 -2.76
N PRO A 367 -14.27 17.19 -2.01
CA PRO A 367 -14.48 16.06 -1.11
C PRO A 367 -15.61 16.30 -0.11
N ARG A 368 -16.37 15.25 0.19
CA ARG A 368 -17.50 15.28 1.12
C ARG A 368 -17.36 14.19 2.18
N GLN A 369 -17.80 14.48 3.39
CA GLN A 369 -17.86 13.46 4.42
C GLN A 369 -19.09 12.56 4.19
N LYS A 370 -18.90 11.24 4.22
CA LYS A 370 -19.98 10.24 4.12
C LYS A 370 -19.84 9.15 5.17
N GLU A 371 -20.95 8.46 5.45
CA GLU A 371 -20.93 7.16 6.13
C GLU A 371 -20.73 6.08 5.06
N ILE A 372 -19.77 5.19 5.30
CA ILE A 372 -19.42 4.07 4.43
C ILE A 372 -19.80 2.79 5.17
N VAL A 373 -20.48 1.90 4.46
CA VAL A 373 -20.85 0.56 4.94
C VAL A 373 -20.29 -0.44 3.95
N LEU A 374 -19.11 -0.99 4.25
CA LEU A 374 -18.54 -2.04 3.41
C LEU A 374 -19.15 -3.39 3.77
N LYS A 375 -19.44 -4.18 2.74
CA LYS A 375 -19.86 -5.56 2.86
C LYS A 375 -18.85 -6.49 2.21
#